data_AF-A0A251NGN0-F1
#
_entry.id   AF-A0A251NGN0-F1
#
_cell.length_a   1.000
_cell.length_b   1.000
_cell.length_c   1.000
_cell.angle_alpha   90.00
_cell.angle_beta   90.00
_cell.angle_gamma   90.00
#
_symmetry.space_group_name_H-M   'P 1'
#
loop_
_entity.id
_entity.type
_entity.pdbx_description
1 polymer ?
#
loop_
_entity_poly.entity_id
_entity_poly.type
_entity_poly.pdbx_seq_one_letter_code
_entity_poly.pdbx_strand_id
1 'polypeptide(L)'
;MLDNRELHFLQILYTHLTGSHMMMMIALACRDAGLRFAGVHDSFWTHACDVDQMNEILRQKFGQYLKIYASSPLLESFQASYPALTFPPLPERGDFDLQ
;
A
#
# COMPACT_ATOMS: atom_id res chain seq x y z
N MET A 1 0.62 -21.13 -17.49
CA MET A 1 1.63 -20.28 -16.80
C MET A 1 1.49 -18.88 -17.36
N LEU A 2 1.48 -17.85 -16.50
CA LEU A 2 1.49 -16.46 -16.96
C LEU A 2 2.81 -16.15 -17.66
N ASP A 3 2.79 -15.33 -18.70
CA ASP A 3 4.03 -14.86 -19.33
C ASP A 3 4.63 -13.67 -18.55
N ASN A 4 5.87 -13.30 -18.89
CA ASN A 4 6.59 -12.22 -18.20
C ASN A 4 5.93 -10.84 -18.37
N ARG A 5 5.23 -10.58 -19.47
CA ARG A 5 4.54 -9.31 -19.70
C ARG A 5 3.33 -9.20 -18.78
N GLU A 6 2.55 -10.27 -18.67
CA GLU A 6 1.40 -10.34 -17.77
C GLU A 6 1.85 -10.20 -16.30
N LEU A 7 2.94 -10.88 -15.91
CA LEU A 7 3.50 -10.74 -14.57
C LEU A 7 3.98 -9.31 -14.27
N HIS A 8 4.68 -8.65 -15.21
CA HIS A 8 5.08 -7.25 -15.05
C HIS A 8 3.88 -6.30 -14.96
N PHE A 9 2.84 -6.54 -15.76
CA PHE A 9 1.64 -5.73 -15.71
C PHE A 9 0.92 -5.86 -14.37
N LEU A 10 0.77 -7.09 -13.85
CA LEU A 10 0.20 -7.35 -12.54
C LEU A 10 1.01 -6.68 -11.42
N GLN A 11 2.33 -6.72 -11.50
CA GLN A 11 3.21 -6.06 -10.53
C GLN A 11 2.96 -4.55 -10.50
N ILE A 12 2.92 -3.89 -11.65
CA ILE A 12 2.67 -2.45 -11.77
C ILE A 12 1.30 -2.10 -11.19
N LEU A 13 0.25 -2.82 -11.62
CA LEU A 13 -1.11 -2.59 -11.15
C LEU A 13 -1.21 -2.75 -9.63
N TYR A 14 -0.58 -3.78 -9.09
CA TYR A 14 -0.57 -4.04 -7.66
C TYR A 14 0.11 -2.90 -6.89
N THR A 15 1.29 -2.43 -7.32
CA THR A 15 2.00 -1.32 -6.68
C THR A 15 1.19 -0.02 -6.67
N HIS A 16 0.46 0.29 -7.75
CA HIS A 16 -0.39 1.49 -7.78
C HIS A 16 -1.62 1.36 -6.88
N LEU A 17 -2.24 0.18 -6.82
CA LEU A 17 -3.41 -0.05 -5.98
C LEU A 17 -3.05 0.00 -4.49
N THR A 18 -1.92 -0.59 -4.10
CA THR A 18 -1.41 -0.57 -2.73
C THR A 18 -1.07 0.86 -2.28
N GLY A 19 -0.39 1.63 -3.13
CA GLY A 19 -0.12 3.05 -2.88
C GLY A 19 -1.40 3.89 -2.74
N SER A 20 -2.41 3.64 -3.58
CA SER A 20 -3.71 4.33 -3.51
C SER A 20 -4.49 4.00 -2.23
N HIS A 21 -4.44 2.74 -1.79
CA HIS A 21 -5.02 2.32 -0.50
C HIS A 21 -4.34 3.07 0.65
N MET A 22 -3.01 3.09 0.70
CA MET A 22 -2.26 3.84 1.71
C MET A 22 -2.65 5.32 1.71
N MET A 23 -2.68 5.97 0.54
CA MET A 23 -3.12 7.37 0.40
C MET A 23 -4.52 7.58 0.99
N MET A 24 -5.46 6.67 0.74
CA MET A 24 -6.82 6.77 1.27
C MET A 24 -6.85 6.64 2.80
N MET A 25 -6.05 5.73 3.39
CA MET A 25 -5.94 5.61 4.84
C MET A 25 -5.43 6.90 5.49
N ILE A 26 -4.48 7.57 4.84
CA ILE A 26 -3.94 8.87 5.27
C ILE A 26 -5.02 9.94 5.15
N ALA A 27 -5.68 10.04 4.00
CA ALA A 27 -6.71 11.04 3.74
C ALA A 27 -7.85 10.97 4.78
N LEU A 28 -8.29 9.76 5.13
CA LEU A 28 -9.29 9.54 6.17
C LEU A 28 -8.79 9.99 7.56
N ALA A 29 -7.55 9.66 7.92
CA ALA A 29 -6.99 10.06 9.20
C ALA A 29 -6.74 11.57 9.31
N CYS A 30 -6.28 12.21 8.22
CA CYS A 30 -6.17 13.67 8.15
C CYS A 30 -7.54 14.32 8.30
N ARG A 31 -8.58 13.81 7.63
CA ARG A 31 -9.96 14.29 7.78
C ARG A 31 -10.42 14.18 9.24
N ASP A 32 -10.21 13.03 9.87
CA ASP A 32 -10.64 12.79 11.25
C ASP A 32 -9.86 13.66 12.26
N ALA A 33 -8.62 14.05 11.93
CA ALA A 33 -7.81 15.00 12.68
C ALA A 33 -8.10 16.48 12.34
N GLY A 34 -9.01 16.77 11.40
CA GLY A 34 -9.41 18.12 11.01
C GLY A 34 -8.49 18.80 9.98
N LEU A 35 -7.55 18.09 9.38
CA LEU A 35 -6.59 18.61 8.41
C LEU A 35 -7.20 18.65 7.00
N ARG A 36 -6.77 19.62 6.20
CA ARG A 36 -7.03 19.63 4.75
C ARG A 36 -5.97 18.79 4.05
N PHE A 37 -6.40 17.77 3.34
CA PHE A 37 -5.50 16.86 2.62
C PHE A 37 -5.77 16.90 1.12
N ALA A 38 -4.72 16.96 0.33
CA ALA A 38 -4.73 16.67 -1.10
C ALA A 38 -3.60 15.69 -1.44
N GLY A 39 -3.90 14.64 -2.19
CA GLY A 39 -2.95 13.64 -2.61
C GLY A 39 -2.89 13.53 -4.12
N VAL A 40 -1.68 13.54 -4.69
CA VAL A 40 -1.41 13.22 -6.09
C VAL A 40 -0.42 12.06 -6.10
N HIS A 41 -0.92 10.84 -6.24
CA HIS A 41 -0.14 9.61 -6.12
C HIS A 41 0.62 9.52 -4.78
N ASP A 42 1.93 9.74 -4.80
CA ASP A 42 2.84 9.69 -3.65
C ASP A 42 3.13 11.06 -3.03
N SER A 43 2.58 12.13 -3.61
CA SER A 43 2.75 13.50 -3.16
C SER A 43 1.57 13.96 -2.32
N PHE A 44 1.82 14.37 -1.09
CA PHE A 44 0.79 14.74 -0.10
C PHE A 44 0.91 16.21 0.32
N TRP A 45 -0.19 16.95 0.23
CA TRP A 45 -0.26 18.38 0.50
C TRP A 45 -1.30 18.70 1.59
N THR A 46 -0.99 19.72 2.38
CA THR A 46 -1.84 20.30 3.44
C THR A 46 -1.52 21.79 3.60
N HIS A 47 -2.21 22.50 4.49
CA HIS A 47 -1.82 23.86 4.88
C HIS A 47 -0.48 23.85 5.62
N ALA A 48 0.32 24.91 5.47
CA ALA A 48 1.68 24.98 6.00
C ALA A 48 1.77 24.78 7.53
N CYS A 49 0.76 25.22 8.28
CA CYS A 49 0.69 25.03 9.74
C CYS A 49 0.47 23.58 10.18
N ASP A 50 -0.03 22.73 9.28
CA ASP A 50 -0.45 21.35 9.59
C ASP A 50 0.56 20.31 9.09
N VAL A 51 1.67 20.74 8.49
CA VAL A 51 2.66 19.85 7.84
C VAL A 51 3.25 18.85 8.83
N ASP A 52 3.59 19.29 10.03
CA ASP A 52 4.18 18.41 11.06
C ASP A 52 3.19 17.34 11.51
N GLN A 53 1.94 17.73 11.77
CA GLN A 53 0.88 16.81 12.16
C GLN A 53 0.52 15.83 11.04
N MET A 54 0.47 16.30 9.78
CA MET A 54 0.29 15.41 8.62
C MET A 54 1.43 14.39 8.53
N ASN A 55 2.66 14.82 8.77
CA ASN A 55 3.85 13.97 8.73
C ASN A 55 3.85 12.85 9.78
N GLU A 56 3.33 13.12 10.97
CA GLU A 56 3.14 12.09 11.99
C GLU A 56 2.10 11.06 11.54
N ILE A 57 0.94 11.52 11.05
CA ILE A 57 -0.11 10.65 10.53
C ILE A 57 0.41 9.78 9.39
N LEU A 58 1.18 10.35 8.45
CA LEU A 58 1.78 9.64 7.32
C LEU A 58 2.61 8.44 7.77
N ARG A 59 3.54 8.66 8.71
CA ARG A 59 4.46 7.61 9.21
C ARG A 59 3.69 6.54 9.98
N GLN A 60 2.74 6.94 10.82
CA GLN A 60 1.90 6.01 11.57
C GLN A 60 1.07 5.12 10.64
N LYS A 61 0.43 5.72 9.62
CA LYS A 61 -0.37 4.97 8.65
C LYS A 61 0.47 4.09 7.75
N PHE A 62 1.67 4.50 7.38
CA PHE A 62 2.62 3.65 6.67
C PHE A 62 2.98 2.40 7.49
N GLY A 63 3.35 2.56 8.77
CA GLY A 63 3.66 1.42 9.64
C GLY A 63 2.47 0.47 9.84
N GLN A 64 1.25 1.02 10.01
CA GLN A 64 0.02 0.22 10.07
C GLN A 64 -0.23 -0.53 8.76
N TYR A 65 -0.06 0.14 7.63
CA TYR A 65 -0.25 -0.42 6.30
C TYR A 65 0.69 -1.60 6.03
N LEU A 66 1.99 -1.45 6.35
CA LEU A 66 2.96 -2.52 6.17
C LEU A 66 2.64 -3.76 7.02
N LYS A 67 2.11 -3.59 8.23
CA LYS A 67 1.65 -4.72 9.06
C LYS A 67 0.49 -5.48 8.39
N ILE A 68 -0.49 -4.75 7.84
CA ILE A 68 -1.62 -5.35 7.10
C ILE A 68 -1.12 -6.09 5.86
N TYR A 69 -0.23 -5.44 5.09
CA TYR A 69 0.39 -6.02 3.89
C TYR A 69 1.13 -7.31 4.22
N ALA A 70 1.93 -7.30 5.30
CA ALA A 70 2.68 -8.46 5.78
C ALA A 70 1.78 -9.63 6.23
N SER A 71 0.52 -9.39 6.57
CA SER A 71 -0.44 -10.44 6.90
C SER A 71 -1.43 -10.76 5.77
N SER A 72 -1.27 -10.17 4.59
CA SER A 72 -2.26 -10.30 3.51
C SER A 72 -2.26 -11.69 2.88
N PRO A 73 -3.42 -12.39 2.79
CA PRO A 73 -3.54 -13.68 2.13
C PRO A 73 -3.68 -13.54 0.60
N LEU A 74 -2.99 -12.57 0.00
CA LEU A 74 -3.21 -12.19 -1.40
C LEU A 74 -2.94 -13.36 -2.35
N LEU A 75 -1.80 -14.03 -2.19
CA LEU A 75 -1.45 -15.17 -3.04
C LEU A 75 -2.51 -16.27 -2.97
N GLU A 76 -2.98 -16.59 -1.76
CA GLU A 76 -4.03 -17.60 -1.54
C GLU A 76 -5.35 -17.19 -2.23
N SER A 77 -5.73 -15.92 -2.13
CA SER A 77 -6.92 -15.38 -2.81
C SER A 77 -6.80 -15.46 -4.34
N PHE A 78 -5.63 -15.17 -4.91
CA PHE A 78 -5.40 -15.32 -6.35
C PHE A 78 -5.41 -16.79 -6.78
N GLN A 79 -4.79 -17.68 -6.02
CA GLN A 79 -4.82 -19.13 -6.30
C GLN A 79 -6.24 -19.70 -6.26
N ALA A 80 -7.05 -19.27 -5.28
CA ALA A 80 -8.45 -19.67 -5.18
C ALA A 80 -9.29 -19.12 -6.34
N SER A 81 -9.05 -17.87 -6.76
CA SER A 81 -9.79 -17.23 -7.85
C SER A 81 -9.39 -17.74 -9.24
N TYR A 82 -8.15 -18.19 -9.40
CA TYR A 82 -7.59 -18.63 -10.68
C TYR A 82 -6.89 -20.00 -10.54
N PRO A 83 -7.63 -21.08 -10.28
CA PRO A 83 -7.03 -22.40 -9.97
C PRO A 83 -6.27 -23.03 -11.15
N ALA A 84 -6.55 -22.60 -12.39
CA ALA A 84 -5.85 -23.07 -13.58
C ALA A 84 -4.49 -22.36 -13.82
N LEU A 85 -4.20 -21.29 -13.08
CA LEU A 85 -2.95 -20.55 -13.18
C LEU A 85 -1.96 -20.99 -12.11
N THR A 86 -0.70 -21.17 -12.52
CA THR A 86 0.42 -21.41 -11.61
C THR A 86 1.14 -20.10 -11.35
N PHE A 87 1.23 -19.72 -10.08
CA PHE A 87 1.95 -18.53 -9.62
C PHE A 87 3.36 -18.91 -9.15
N PRO A 88 4.36 -18.02 -9.34
CA PRO A 88 5.69 -18.22 -8.78
C PRO A 88 5.66 -18.17 -7.24
N PRO A 89 6.67 -18.76 -6.55
CA PRO A 89 6.79 -18.65 -5.11
C PRO A 89 7.06 -17.20 -4.68
N LEU A 90 6.62 -16.85 -3.47
CA LEU A 90 6.91 -15.54 -2.88
C LEU A 90 8.42 -15.40 -2.59
N PRO A 91 8.98 -14.18 -2.75
CA PRO A 91 10.33 -13.90 -2.30
C PRO A 91 10.43 -14.00 -0.76
N GLU A 92 11.63 -14.31 -0.26
CA GLU A 92 11.92 -14.28 1.17
C GLU A 92 11.80 -12.86 1.73
N ARG A 93 11.35 -12.74 2.99
CA ARG A 93 11.30 -11.45 3.69
C ARG A 93 12.66 -11.12 4.28
N GLY A 94 13.04 -9.85 4.19
CA GLY A 94 14.19 -9.32 4.92
C GLY A 94 13.93 -9.15 6.43
N ASP A 95 14.95 -8.66 7.14
CA ASP A 95 15.00 -8.47 8.59
C ASP A 95 14.79 -7.01 9.04
N PHE A 96 14.32 -6.15 8.13
CA PHE A 96 14.09 -4.73 8.42
C PHE A 96 13.03 -4.53 9.52
N ASP A 97 13.40 -3.78 10.57
CA ASP A 97 12.49 -3.42 11.66
C ASP A 97 11.63 -2.22 11.28
N LEU A 98 10.32 -2.33 11.56
CA LEU A 98 9.30 -1.34 11.25
C LEU A 98 8.88 -0.52 12.48
N GLN A 99 9.62 -0.61 13.58
CA GLN A 99 9.39 0.16 14.82
C GLN A 99 9.70 1.65 14.66
#